data_AF-A0A8C3RTF4-F1
#
_entry.id   AF-A0A8C3RTF4-F1
#
_cell.length_a   1.000
_cell.length_b   1.000
_cell.length_c   1.000
_cell.angle_alpha   90.00
_cell.angle_beta   90.00
_cell.angle_gamma   90.00
#
_symmetry.space_group_name_H-M   'P 1'
#
loop_
_entity.id
_entity.type
_entity.pdbx_description
1 polymer ?
#
loop_
_entity_poly.entity_id
_entity_poly.type
_entity_poly.pdbx_seq_one_letter_code
_entity_poly.pdbx_strand_id
1 'polypeptide(L)'
;WPGLEHRGICFANRRALFKNLKVCALRVTQGARSRILKAGGQIMTFDQLAMAAPKGQGTVLLSGPRKGRKVYRHFGKAPGTRHSHTKPYVRSKGRKFERARGRHASRGYKN
;
A
#
# COMPACT_ATOMS: atom_id res chain seq x y z
N TRP A 1 2.42 -16.85 10.58
CA TRP A 1 1.64 -16.47 9.39
C TRP A 1 2.55 -15.79 8.38
N PRO A 2 2.96 -16.47 7.29
CA PRO A 2 3.90 -15.90 6.33
C PRO A 2 3.13 -14.93 5.43
N GLY A 3 2.90 -13.72 5.94
CA GLY A 3 1.99 -12.75 5.33
C GLY A 3 2.66 -11.38 5.17
N LEU A 4 2.81 -10.98 3.91
CA LEU A 4 3.21 -9.65 3.44
C LEU A 4 4.71 -9.27 3.49
N GLU A 5 5.54 -10.06 2.82
CA GLU A 5 6.80 -9.55 2.24
C GLU A 5 6.81 -9.67 0.72
N HIS A 6 5.83 -9.08 0.05
CA HIS A 6 5.89 -8.93 -1.40
C HIS A 6 5.83 -7.45 -1.74
N ARG A 7 7.02 -6.82 -1.77
CA ARG A 7 7.28 -5.55 -2.46
C ARG A 7 7.28 -5.77 -3.99
N GLY A 8 6.22 -6.39 -4.50
CA GLY A 8 6.06 -6.73 -5.91
C GLY A 8 4.76 -6.18 -6.47
N ILE A 9 4.57 -6.35 -7.78
CA ILE A 9 3.32 -5.94 -8.42
C ILE A 9 2.22 -6.93 -8.01
N CYS A 10 1.31 -6.41 -7.20
CA CYS A 10 0.19 -7.16 -6.64
C CYS A 10 -1.11 -6.84 -7.39
N PHE A 11 -1.96 -7.85 -7.48
CA PHE A 11 -3.27 -7.75 -8.08
C PHE A 11 -4.17 -6.80 -7.28
N ALA A 12 -4.73 -5.78 -7.95
CA ALA A 12 -5.78 -4.92 -7.41
C ALA A 12 -7.12 -5.24 -8.07
N ASN A 13 -8.10 -5.68 -7.28
CA ASN A 13 -9.42 -6.18 -7.71
C ASN A 13 -10.35 -5.12 -8.35
N ARG A 14 -9.97 -3.83 -8.37
CA ARG A 14 -10.92 -2.71 -8.58
C ARG A 14 -10.68 -1.81 -9.80
N ARG A 15 -9.75 -2.11 -10.72
CA ARG A 15 -9.52 -1.27 -11.91
C ARG A 15 -9.31 -2.08 -13.18
N ALA A 16 -9.88 -1.62 -14.29
CA ALA A 16 -9.48 -2.06 -15.64
C ALA A 16 -7.98 -1.75 -15.85
N LEU A 17 -7.24 -2.70 -16.42
CA LEU A 17 -5.84 -2.50 -16.77
C LEU A 17 -5.77 -1.75 -18.09
N PHE A 18 -4.92 -0.74 -18.17
CA PHE A 18 -4.63 -0.04 -19.41
C PHE A 18 -4.06 -1.02 -20.45
N LYS A 19 -4.46 -0.84 -21.71
CA LYS A 19 -4.00 -1.68 -22.82
C LYS A 19 -2.51 -1.45 -23.09
N ASN A 20 -1.79 -2.51 -23.46
CA ASN A 20 -0.41 -2.47 -23.96
C ASN A 20 0.64 -1.88 -22.99
N LEU A 21 0.48 -2.10 -21.67
CA LEU A 21 1.46 -1.70 -20.67
C LEU A 21 2.74 -2.55 -20.75
N LYS A 22 3.91 -1.90 -20.82
CA LYS A 22 5.22 -2.52 -20.60
C LYS A 22 5.64 -2.31 -19.15
N VAL A 23 5.87 -3.39 -18.42
CA VAL A 23 6.10 -3.35 -16.97
C VAL A 23 7.37 -4.12 -16.62
N CYS A 24 8.31 -3.47 -15.93
CA CYS A 24 9.48 -4.12 -15.35
C CYS A 24 9.32 -4.23 -13.82
N ALA A 25 9.58 -5.42 -13.25
CA ALA A 25 9.53 -5.63 -11.80
C ALA A 25 10.36 -6.84 -11.36
N LEU A 26 10.79 -6.84 -10.10
CA LEU A 26 11.48 -7.98 -9.48
C LEU A 26 10.55 -9.18 -9.29
N ARG A 27 9.32 -8.94 -8.82
CA ARG A 27 8.32 -9.98 -8.55
C ARG A 27 6.94 -9.51 -8.98
N VAL A 28 6.25 -10.37 -9.73
CA VAL A 28 4.88 -10.15 -10.18
C VAL A 28 4.02 -11.31 -9.70
N THR A 29 2.91 -10.98 -9.03
CA THR A 29 1.94 -12.00 -8.58
C THR A 29 1.24 -12.67 -9.78
N GLN A 30 0.88 -13.94 -9.67
CA GLN A 30 0.23 -14.70 -10.75
C GLN A 30 -1.03 -14.00 -11.29
N GLY A 31 -1.86 -13.45 -10.39
CA GLY A 31 -3.07 -12.70 -10.77
C GLY A 31 -2.79 -11.36 -11.45
N ALA A 32 -1.66 -10.71 -11.19
CA ALA A 32 -1.25 -9.52 -11.94
C ALA A 32 -0.69 -9.91 -13.32
N ARG A 33 0.09 -11.00 -13.38
CA ARG A 33 0.68 -11.52 -14.62
C ARG A 33 -0.39 -11.89 -15.65
N SER A 34 -1.41 -12.65 -15.25
CA SER A 34 -2.49 -13.06 -16.16
C SER A 34 -3.23 -11.87 -16.77
N ARG A 35 -3.41 -10.79 -16.01
CA ARG A 35 -4.17 -9.62 -16.48
C ARG A 35 -3.37 -8.70 -17.37
N ILE A 36 -2.07 -8.53 -17.11
CA ILE A 36 -1.19 -7.74 -17.97
C ILE A 36 -1.11 -8.40 -19.35
N LEU A 37 -0.92 -9.72 -19.39
CA LEU A 37 -0.89 -10.49 -20.64
C LEU A 37 -2.25 -10.46 -21.36
N LYS A 38 -3.37 -10.63 -20.63
CA LYS A 38 -4.72 -10.51 -21.20
C LYS A 38 -5.00 -9.12 -21.79
N ALA A 39 -4.38 -8.07 -21.26
CA ALA A 39 -4.50 -6.70 -21.76
C ALA A 39 -3.51 -6.38 -22.90
N GLY A 40 -2.77 -7.38 -23.42
CA GLY A 40 -1.76 -7.19 -24.46
C GLY A 40 -0.47 -6.52 -23.97
N GLY A 41 -0.24 -6.48 -22.67
CA GLY A 41 0.95 -5.90 -22.04
C GLY A 41 2.13 -6.88 -21.97
N GLN A 42 3.32 -6.33 -21.77
CA GLN A 42 4.58 -7.09 -21.65
C GLN A 42 5.16 -6.95 -20.24
N ILE A 43 5.72 -8.04 -19.73
CA ILE A 43 6.39 -8.08 -18.42
C ILE A 43 7.85 -8.40 -18.66
N MET A 44 8.74 -7.52 -18.18
CA MET A 44 10.19 -7.62 -18.32
C MET A 44 10.85 -7.84 -16.95
N THR A 45 11.97 -8.55 -16.94
CA THR A 45 12.89 -8.55 -15.79
C THR A 45 13.82 -7.34 -15.83
N PHE A 46 14.52 -7.08 -14.72
CA PHE A 46 15.49 -5.99 -14.66
C PHE A 46 16.68 -6.21 -15.60
N ASP A 47 17.11 -7.46 -15.81
CA ASP A 47 18.21 -7.77 -16.74
C ASP A 47 17.79 -7.49 -18.19
N GLN A 48 16.56 -7.84 -18.55
CA GLN A 48 15.99 -7.53 -19.87
C GLN A 48 15.85 -6.02 -20.08
N LEU A 49 15.46 -5.28 -19.04
CA LEU A 49 15.39 -3.83 -19.10
C LEU A 49 16.77 -3.20 -19.27
N ALA A 50 17.79 -3.70 -18.55
CA ALA A 50 19.15 -3.20 -18.62
C ALA A 50 19.76 -3.38 -20.03
N MET A 51 19.47 -4.51 -20.70
CA MET A 51 19.89 -4.73 -22.09
C MET A 51 19.14 -3.82 -23.07
N ALA A 52 17.84 -3.61 -22.89
CA ALA A 52 17.03 -2.82 -23.81
C ALA A 52 17.24 -1.31 -23.66
N ALA A 53 17.42 -0.83 -22.43
CA ALA A 53 17.55 0.57 -22.09
C ALA A 53 18.63 0.76 -21.02
N PRO A 54 19.92 0.63 -21.37
CA PRO A 54 21.02 0.72 -20.39
C PRO A 54 21.09 2.08 -19.69
N LYS A 55 20.64 3.15 -20.38
CA LYS A 55 20.54 4.51 -19.82
C LYS A 55 19.17 4.83 -19.19
N GLY A 56 18.22 3.89 -19.18
CA GLY A 56 16.87 4.08 -18.64
C GLY A 56 15.96 5.05 -19.43
N GLN A 57 16.32 5.38 -20.67
CA GLN A 57 15.53 6.28 -21.53
C GLN A 57 14.14 5.71 -21.81
N GLY A 58 13.11 6.57 -21.74
CA GLY A 58 11.72 6.16 -21.98
C GLY A 58 11.09 5.32 -20.85
N THR A 59 11.70 5.28 -19.66
CA THR A 59 11.17 4.57 -18.49
C THR A 59 10.72 5.52 -17.40
N VAL A 60 9.69 5.12 -16.63
CA VAL A 60 9.21 5.87 -15.46
C VAL A 60 9.38 5.01 -14.21
N LEU A 61 10.12 5.51 -13.23
CA LEU A 61 10.30 4.83 -11.96
C LEU A 61 9.09 5.04 -11.05
N LEU A 62 8.46 3.93 -10.64
CA LEU A 62 7.32 3.95 -9.75
C LEU A 62 7.66 3.29 -8.42
N SER A 63 7.37 4.00 -7.33
CA SER A 63 7.49 3.48 -5.96
C SER A 63 6.12 3.28 -5.34
N GLY A 64 5.90 2.12 -4.73
CA GLY A 64 4.68 1.84 -3.97
C GLY A 64 4.54 2.74 -2.72
N PRO A 65 3.33 2.91 -2.18
CA PRO A 65 3.07 3.78 -1.03
C PRO A 65 3.74 3.22 0.24
N ARG A 66 4.85 3.85 0.64
CA ARG A 66 5.65 3.42 1.82
C ARG A 66 4.85 3.53 3.12
N LYS A 67 4.14 4.65 3.33
CA LYS A 67 3.34 4.93 4.54
C LYS A 67 1.96 4.26 4.57
N GLY A 68 1.65 3.40 3.59
CA GLY A 68 0.36 2.66 3.55
C GLY A 68 0.24 1.54 4.59
N ARG A 69 1.33 1.16 5.28
CA ARG A 69 1.32 0.08 6.28
C ARG A 69 0.57 0.50 7.55
N LYS A 70 -0.06 -0.48 8.22
CA LYS A 70 -0.78 -0.25 9.49
C LYS A 70 0.11 0.36 10.57
N VAL A 71 1.39 0.02 10.60
CA VAL A 71 2.38 0.53 11.56
C VAL A 71 2.46 2.06 11.51
N TYR A 72 2.50 2.66 10.32
CA TYR A 72 2.59 4.12 10.17
C TYR A 72 1.38 4.88 10.71
N ARG A 73 0.23 4.21 10.94
CA ARG A 73 -0.94 4.84 11.57
C ARG A 73 -0.76 5.06 13.08
N HIS A 74 0.20 4.39 13.69
CA HIS A 74 0.51 4.52 15.10
C HIS A 74 1.61 5.55 15.38
N PHE A 75 2.24 6.08 14.33
CA PHE A 75 3.30 7.09 14.44
C PHE A 75 2.72 8.51 14.42
N GLY A 76 3.51 9.47 14.90
CA GLY A 76 3.14 10.89 14.96
C GLY A 76 2.76 11.33 16.38
N LYS A 77 1.90 12.34 16.47
CA LYS A 77 1.42 12.88 17.76
C LYS A 77 0.79 11.77 18.60
N ALA A 78 0.95 11.85 19.92
CA ALA A 78 0.37 10.86 20.83
C ALA A 78 -1.16 10.77 20.65
N PRO A 79 -1.74 9.56 20.75
CA PRO A 79 -3.19 9.40 20.66
C PRO A 79 -3.86 10.13 21.84
N GLY A 80 -4.73 11.10 21.53
CA GLY A 80 -5.42 11.91 22.54
C GLY A 80 -4.89 13.33 22.67
N THR A 81 -3.84 13.71 21.93
CA THR A 81 -3.51 15.12 21.73
C THR A 81 -4.53 15.77 20.78
N ARG A 82 -4.86 17.05 20.99
CA ARG A 82 -5.73 17.82 20.10
C ARG A 82 -5.22 17.75 18.65
N HIS A 83 -6.14 17.50 17.71
CA HIS A 83 -5.83 17.31 16.28
C HIS A 83 -4.93 16.09 15.97
N SER A 84 -4.86 15.09 16.85
CA SER A 84 -4.20 13.81 16.54
C SER A 84 -5.15 12.82 15.85
N HIS A 85 -4.72 12.24 14.74
CA HIS A 85 -5.41 11.14 14.04
C HIS A 85 -4.70 9.80 14.23
N THR A 86 -3.76 9.74 15.18
CA THR A 86 -2.96 8.56 15.49
C THR A 86 -3.84 7.45 16.04
N LYS A 87 -3.71 6.26 15.46
CA LYS A 87 -4.44 5.08 15.90
C LYS A 87 -3.87 4.61 17.25
N PRO A 88 -4.68 4.45 18.31
CA PRO A 88 -4.20 3.92 19.57
C PRO A 88 -3.86 2.41 19.46
N TYR A 89 -2.97 1.95 20.33
CA TYR A 89 -2.63 0.54 20.47
C TYR A 89 -3.64 -0.14 21.38
N VAL A 90 -4.65 -0.78 20.78
CA VAL A 90 -5.73 -1.43 21.51
C VAL A 90 -5.81 -2.91 21.12
N ARG A 91 -6.04 -3.79 22.11
CA ARG A 91 -6.07 -5.25 21.91
C ARG A 91 -7.15 -5.68 20.92
N SER A 92 -8.32 -5.07 21.01
CA SER A 92 -9.47 -5.35 20.15
C SER A 92 -10.23 -4.07 19.84
N LYS A 93 -11.10 -4.14 18.83
CA LYS A 93 -12.00 -3.04 18.48
C LYS A 93 -13.36 -3.30 19.11
N GLY A 94 -13.95 -2.29 19.74
CA GLY A 94 -15.31 -2.38 20.26
C GLY A 94 -15.68 -1.19 21.13
N ARG A 95 -16.96 -1.11 21.52
CA ARG A 95 -17.48 -0.03 22.39
C ARG A 95 -16.74 0.06 23.72
N LYS A 96 -16.29 -1.07 24.27
CA LYS A 96 -15.59 -1.18 25.56
C LYS A 96 -14.11 -0.80 25.53
N PHE A 97 -13.50 -0.63 24.35
CA PHE A 97 -12.06 -0.48 24.20
C PHE A 97 -11.67 0.93 23.73
N GLU A 98 -11.25 1.79 24.66
CA GLU A 98 -10.73 3.16 24.41
C GLU A 98 -11.63 4.07 23.53
N ARG A 99 -12.95 3.96 23.72
CA ARG A 99 -13.95 4.77 22.98
C ARG A 99 -14.78 5.72 23.85
N ALA A 100 -14.58 5.79 25.16
CA ALA A 100 -15.43 6.58 26.05
C ALA A 100 -14.93 8.02 26.27
N ARG A 101 -14.22 8.27 27.38
CA ARG A 101 -13.68 9.60 27.73
C ARG A 101 -12.62 10.05 26.71
N GLY A 102 -12.61 11.33 26.35
CA GLY A 102 -11.65 11.90 25.38
C GLY A 102 -11.97 11.62 23.91
N ARG A 103 -13.02 10.85 23.61
CA ARG A 103 -13.48 10.55 22.23
C ARG A 103 -14.87 11.11 21.91
N HIS A 104 -15.71 11.32 22.93
CA HIS A 104 -17.06 11.88 22.79
C HIS A 104 -17.25 13.08 23.71
N ALA A 105 -17.95 14.11 23.22
CA ALA A 105 -18.24 15.33 23.99
C ALA A 105 -19.06 15.05 25.26
N SER A 106 -19.95 14.05 25.23
CA SER A 106 -20.79 13.66 26.38
C SER A 106 -20.03 12.97 27.52
N ARG A 107 -18.76 12.60 27.33
CA ARG A 107 -17.94 11.90 28.33
C ARG A 107 -16.74 12.77 28.73
N GLY A 108 -17.03 13.94 29.27
CA GLY A 108 -16.05 14.87 29.87
C GLY A 108 -15.44 15.86 28.87
N TYR A 109 -14.75 15.38 27.85
CA TYR A 109 -14.15 16.23 26.81
C TYR A 109 -13.89 15.45 25.53
N LYS A 110 -13.69 16.16 24.43
CA LYS A 110 -13.34 15.60 23.12
C LYS A 110 -12.06 16.25 22.60
N ASN A 111 -11.10 15.40 22.22
CA ASN A 111 -9.85 15.79 21.58
C ASN A 111 -9.97 15.96 20.07
#